data_AF-A0A9P6BMG1-F1
#
_entry.id   AF-A0A9P6BMG1-F1
#
_cell.length_a   1.000
_cell.length_b   1.000
_cell.length_c   1.000
_cell.angle_alpha   90.00
_cell.angle_beta   90.00
_cell.angle_gamma   90.00
#
_symmetry.space_group_name_H-M   'P 1'
#
loop_
_entity.id
_entity.type
_entity.pdbx_description
1 polymer ?
#
loop_
_entity_poly.entity_id
_entity_poly.type
_entity_poly.pdbx_seq_one_letter_code
_entity_poly.pdbx_strand_id
1 'polypeptide(L)'
;MTLRHANSMNFSFDSSVNPFAGQNIGYLRLAVVGDSGVGKTSFARQFTETLPEVLSHDWEPLNESEEEDYTRTDALVEKFSSTMMEIPWDNMDADDEVPARNLVFVDTPGYGSVADAQVNFDLFMNYVGQTFEEKNKKISPFTEVSNNELMRSLVTGVGAHRFIDVCFYLIVHRLKPIDVEFMRLISEKANVVPVICKVDTQSEQEVIDLKVHILKTLKEQGVSIYTFRTDYDRLINMAETGQAGGPPFAVSNAPQKPASEDKDDSILFTPASNELPLLRKLVLETQITNIRQFTVKKFINWRGKHLAQQQQFQQQQQQQQQHVPQPYYQQQQQHQYQQVVR
;
A
#
# COMPACT_ATOMS: atom_id res chain seq x y z
N MET A 1 -32.52 50.54 18.62
CA MET A 1 -31.25 51.30 18.53
C MET A 1 -30.19 50.53 19.30
N THR A 2 -29.39 49.71 18.60
CA THR A 2 -27.94 49.92 18.28
C THR A 2 -27.02 49.61 19.46
N LEU A 3 -25.86 48.94 19.37
CA LEU A 3 -25.07 48.22 18.35
C LEU A 3 -23.91 47.52 19.11
N ARG A 4 -23.46 46.37 18.58
CA ARG A 4 -22.08 45.82 18.49
C ARG A 4 -21.03 46.10 19.58
N HIS A 5 -20.34 45.06 20.06
CA HIS A 5 -19.05 44.63 19.48
C HIS A 5 -18.63 43.22 19.95
N ALA A 6 -18.31 42.38 18.97
CA ALA A 6 -17.62 41.11 19.13
C ALA A 6 -16.11 41.39 19.25
N ASN A 7 -15.42 40.72 20.18
CA ASN A 7 -13.97 40.67 20.24
C ASN A 7 -13.49 39.24 20.03
N SER A 8 -12.79 39.09 18.92
CA SER A 8 -11.79 38.09 18.50
C SER A 8 -11.33 37.06 19.54
N MET A 9 -11.60 35.78 19.27
CA MET A 9 -10.77 34.68 19.75
C MET A 9 -9.50 34.62 18.88
N ASN A 10 -8.38 35.02 19.45
CA ASN A 10 -7.06 34.73 18.90
C ASN A 10 -6.76 33.24 19.15
N PHE A 11 -6.76 32.43 18.10
CA PHE A 11 -6.15 31.11 18.12
C PHE A 11 -4.63 31.31 18.08
N SER A 12 -4.00 31.16 19.24
CA SER A 12 -2.56 30.95 19.33
C SER A 12 -2.27 29.51 18.87
N PHE A 13 -1.47 29.38 17.81
CA PHE A 13 -0.84 28.12 17.45
C PHE A 13 0.18 27.77 18.55
N ASP A 14 -0.13 26.75 19.35
CA ASP A 14 0.84 26.18 20.28
C ASP A 14 1.79 25.24 19.52
N SER A 15 3.07 25.61 19.48
CA SER A 15 4.17 24.87 18.87
C SER A 15 4.76 23.86 19.85
N SER A 16 3.93 23.02 20.44
CA SER A 16 4.34 21.88 21.27
C SER A 16 4.17 20.58 20.48
N VAL A 17 5.00 20.39 19.45
CA VAL A 17 5.08 19.10 18.75
C VAL A 17 5.60 18.08 19.76
N ASN A 18 4.70 17.23 20.27
CA ASN A 18 5.06 16.15 21.17
C ASN A 18 5.92 15.13 20.39
N PRO A 19 7.23 15.01 20.65
CA PRO A 19 8.11 14.12 19.89
C PRO A 19 7.77 12.63 20.08
N PHE A 20 6.90 12.31 21.04
CA PHE A 20 6.40 10.97 21.30
C PHE A 20 5.08 10.64 20.60
N ALA A 21 4.42 11.61 19.94
CA ALA A 21 3.11 11.38 19.30
C ALA A 21 3.18 10.30 18.20
N GLY A 22 4.26 10.29 17.43
CA GLY A 22 4.51 9.32 16.36
C GLY A 22 4.96 7.93 16.81
N GLN A 23 5.18 7.68 18.11
CA GLN A 23 5.59 6.36 18.61
C GLN A 23 4.50 5.29 18.42
N ASN A 24 3.23 5.69 18.37
CA ASN A 24 2.11 4.78 18.22
C ASN A 24 1.98 4.20 16.79
N ILE A 25 2.59 4.86 15.80
CA ILE A 25 2.57 4.38 14.42
C ILE A 25 3.37 3.09 14.31
N GLY A 26 4.49 2.93 15.01
CA GLY A 26 5.37 1.77 14.82
C GLY A 26 5.93 1.69 13.38
N TYR A 27 6.35 0.50 12.96
CA TYR A 27 6.80 0.26 11.59
C TYR A 27 5.62 0.06 10.63
N LEU A 28 5.57 0.84 9.55
CA LEU A 28 4.51 0.82 8.56
C LEU A 28 5.08 1.04 7.16
N ARG A 29 4.67 0.22 6.20
CA ARG A 29 5.12 0.34 4.80
C ARG A 29 3.93 0.63 3.88
N LEU A 30 4.02 1.74 3.18
CA LEU A 30 3.00 2.26 2.29
C LEU A 30 3.54 2.20 0.86
N ALA A 31 2.72 1.81 -0.09
CA ALA A 31 3.06 1.85 -1.51
C ALA A 31 2.13 2.82 -2.24
N VAL A 32 2.65 3.52 -3.24
CA VAL A 32 1.85 4.37 -4.12
C VAL A 32 1.97 3.86 -5.53
N VAL A 33 0.82 3.55 -6.13
CA VAL A 33 0.67 2.86 -7.40
C VAL A 33 -0.34 3.58 -8.26
N GLY A 34 -0.16 3.58 -9.57
CA GLY A 34 -1.11 4.17 -10.50
C GLY A 34 -0.45 4.56 -11.82
N ASP A 35 -1.21 5.24 -12.66
CA ASP A 35 -0.73 5.65 -13.97
C ASP A 35 0.40 6.70 -13.88
N SER A 36 1.03 7.00 -15.01
CA SER A 36 2.05 8.03 -15.14
C SER A 36 1.43 9.42 -15.05
N GLY A 37 2.13 10.35 -14.40
CA GLY A 37 1.66 11.74 -14.28
C GLY A 37 0.47 11.97 -13.35
N VAL A 38 -0.03 10.95 -12.63
CA VAL A 38 -1.15 11.09 -11.67
C VAL A 38 -0.77 11.80 -10.36
N GLY A 39 0.53 12.02 -10.11
CA GLY A 39 1.02 12.68 -8.90
C GLY A 39 1.37 11.73 -7.76
N LYS A 40 1.91 10.53 -8.05
CA LYS A 40 2.30 9.51 -7.04
C LYS A 40 3.32 10.03 -6.03
N THR A 41 4.44 10.56 -6.52
CA THR A 41 5.51 11.12 -5.70
C THR A 41 5.02 12.33 -4.89
N SER A 42 4.24 13.22 -5.51
CA SER A 42 3.64 14.37 -4.83
C SER A 42 2.67 13.94 -3.72
N PHE A 43 1.84 12.92 -3.97
CA PHE A 43 0.95 12.37 -2.96
C PHE A 43 1.72 11.75 -1.79
N ALA A 44 2.75 10.94 -2.06
CA ALA A 44 3.59 10.32 -1.04
C ALA A 44 4.29 11.38 -0.17
N ARG A 45 4.88 12.38 -0.83
CA ARG A 45 5.53 13.53 -0.18
C ARG A 45 4.54 14.31 0.68
N GLN A 46 3.39 14.70 0.11
CA GLN A 46 2.38 15.45 0.86
C GLN A 46 1.89 14.63 2.05
N PHE A 47 1.64 13.32 1.86
CA PHE A 47 1.22 12.40 2.92
C PHE A 47 2.18 12.43 4.12
N THR A 48 3.50 12.51 3.89
CA THR A 48 4.51 12.55 4.95
C THR A 48 4.84 13.96 5.46
N GLU A 49 5.07 14.94 4.61
CA GLU A 49 5.62 16.25 5.00
C GLU A 49 4.65 17.08 5.84
N THR A 50 3.35 16.87 5.64
CA THR A 50 2.32 17.58 6.41
C THR A 50 1.87 16.80 7.64
N LEU A 51 2.59 15.72 8.01
CA LEU A 51 2.45 15.09 9.32
C LEU A 51 3.35 15.84 10.32
N PRO A 52 2.79 16.45 11.38
CA PRO A 52 3.60 17.16 12.37
C PRO A 52 4.51 16.22 13.18
N GLU A 53 4.22 14.92 13.17
CA GLU A 53 4.98 13.90 13.90
C GLU A 53 6.23 13.40 13.16
N VAL A 54 6.42 13.77 11.90
CA VAL A 54 7.59 13.36 11.11
C VAL A 54 8.80 14.19 11.54
N LEU A 55 9.81 13.51 12.08
CA LEU A 55 11.06 14.09 12.57
C LEU A 55 12.11 14.24 11.47
N SER A 56 12.13 13.33 10.50
CA SER A 56 13.04 13.37 9.34
C SER A 56 12.49 12.56 8.16
N HIS A 57 12.96 12.86 6.95
CA HIS A 57 12.58 12.15 5.74
C HIS A 57 13.64 12.22 4.62
N ASP A 58 13.63 11.22 3.73
CA ASP A 58 14.54 11.09 2.58
C ASP A 58 14.01 11.80 1.30
N TRP A 59 13.02 12.70 1.42
CA TRP A 59 12.53 13.51 0.30
C TRP A 59 13.52 14.61 -0.06
N GLU A 60 13.83 14.74 -1.36
CA GLU A 60 14.67 15.82 -1.86
C GLU A 60 13.92 17.17 -1.77
N PRO A 61 14.60 18.25 -1.34
CA PRO A 61 13.99 19.58 -1.31
C PRO A 61 13.59 20.01 -2.73
N LEU A 62 12.44 20.66 -2.87
CA LEU A 62 12.06 21.29 -4.14
C LEU A 62 12.98 22.49 -4.36
N ASN A 63 13.66 22.56 -5.50
CA ASN A 63 14.34 23.79 -5.90
C ASN A 63 13.27 24.83 -6.23
N GLU A 64 13.31 26.01 -5.59
CA GLU A 64 12.38 27.13 -5.84
C GLU A 64 12.38 27.62 -7.32
N SER A 65 13.39 27.23 -8.10
CA SER A 65 13.53 27.56 -9.52
C SER A 65 12.99 26.51 -10.49
N GLU A 66 12.58 25.33 -9.99
CA GLU A 66 12.07 24.21 -10.79
C GLU A 66 10.65 23.88 -10.32
N GLU A 67 9.76 24.88 -10.36
CA GLU A 67 8.33 24.60 -10.38
C GLU A 67 8.05 23.79 -11.66
N GLU A 68 7.73 22.50 -11.49
CA GLU A 68 7.13 21.56 -12.47
C GLU A 68 8.01 20.47 -13.10
N ASP A 69 9.33 20.44 -12.95
CA ASP A 69 10.14 19.32 -13.47
C ASP A 69 10.30 18.18 -12.44
N TYR A 70 9.19 17.52 -12.13
CA TYR A 70 9.25 16.23 -11.44
C TYR A 70 9.93 15.22 -12.37
N THR A 71 11.19 14.89 -12.08
CA THR A 71 11.90 13.84 -12.80
C THR A 71 11.11 12.55 -12.71
N ARG A 72 10.82 11.98 -13.88
CA ARG A 72 10.11 10.71 -14.01
C ARG A 72 10.74 9.63 -13.13
N THR A 73 9.94 8.99 -12.28
CA THR A 73 10.37 7.81 -11.53
C THR A 73 10.54 6.64 -12.49
N ASP A 74 11.79 6.25 -12.78
CA ASP A 74 12.12 5.15 -13.70
C ASP A 74 12.28 3.80 -13.01
N ALA A 75 12.44 3.78 -11.68
CA ALA A 75 12.62 2.58 -10.89
C ALA A 75 11.78 2.63 -9.61
N LEU A 76 11.51 1.46 -9.02
CA LEU A 76 10.88 1.37 -7.70
C LEU A 76 11.86 1.86 -6.63
N VAL A 77 11.46 2.87 -5.85
CA VAL A 77 12.31 3.52 -4.84
C VAL A 77 11.64 3.46 -3.47
N GLU A 78 12.39 3.06 -2.46
CA GLU A 78 11.97 3.18 -1.06
C GLU A 78 12.42 4.54 -0.51
N LYS A 79 11.46 5.34 -0.06
CA LYS A 79 11.68 6.61 0.65
C LYS A 79 11.34 6.41 2.11
N PHE A 80 12.28 6.77 2.99
CA PHE A 80 12.13 6.56 4.42
C PHE A 80 11.74 7.86 5.11
N SER A 81 10.92 7.74 6.14
CA SER A 81 10.53 8.82 7.05
C SER A 81 10.51 8.27 8.47
N SER A 82 10.79 9.16 9.42
CA SER A 82 10.94 8.79 10.82
C SER A 82 9.96 9.58 11.67
N THR A 83 9.14 8.90 12.47
CA THR A 83 8.19 9.48 13.44
C THR A 83 8.54 9.11 14.89
N MET A 84 9.68 8.46 15.10
CA MET A 84 10.16 8.02 16.40
C MET A 84 11.69 8.08 16.44
N MET A 85 12.25 8.16 17.65
CA MET A 85 13.69 8.06 17.91
C MET A 85 14.05 6.64 18.35
N GLU A 86 15.15 6.09 17.86
CA GLU A 86 15.77 4.89 18.42
C GLU A 86 16.65 5.26 19.63
N ILE A 87 16.58 4.44 20.67
CA ILE A 87 17.52 4.52 21.80
C ILE A 87 18.80 3.78 21.38
N PRO A 88 19.98 4.43 21.37
CA PRO A 88 21.21 3.78 20.94
C PRO A 88 21.59 2.60 21.82
N TRP A 89 22.07 1.52 21.20
CA TRP A 89 22.69 0.37 21.88
C TRP A 89 24.21 0.53 21.79
N ASP A 90 24.80 1.11 22.82
CA ASP A 90 26.24 1.16 23.10
C ASP A 90 27.13 1.78 21.97
N ASN A 91 27.49 3.07 22.16
CA ASN A 91 28.54 3.85 21.44
C ASN A 91 28.12 4.75 20.26
N MET A 92 27.02 5.48 20.39
CA MET A 92 26.92 6.83 19.80
C MET A 92 27.19 7.85 20.91
N ASP A 93 27.69 9.05 20.58
CA ASP A 93 27.86 10.12 21.56
C ASP A 93 26.57 10.27 22.38
N ALA A 94 26.69 10.43 23.70
CA ALA A 94 25.61 10.18 24.66
C ALA A 94 24.34 11.05 24.47
N ASP A 95 24.40 12.06 23.61
CA ASP A 95 23.34 13.02 23.34
C ASP A 95 22.70 12.85 21.93
N ASP A 96 23.19 11.93 21.09
CA ASP A 96 22.69 11.74 19.72
C ASP A 96 21.50 10.75 19.67
N GLU A 97 20.29 11.29 19.69
CA GLU A 97 19.07 10.54 19.36
C GLU A 97 18.94 10.33 17.84
N VAL A 98 18.89 9.07 17.37
CA VAL A 98 18.76 8.77 15.93
C VAL A 98 17.30 8.50 15.58
N PRO A 99 16.71 9.20 14.59
CA PRO A 99 15.35 8.89 14.14
C PRO A 99 15.25 7.49 13.52
N ALA A 100 14.30 6.67 13.98
CA ALA A 100 14.03 5.35 13.43
C ALA A 100 13.31 5.45 12.08
N ARG A 101 13.73 4.67 11.09
CA ARG A 101 13.11 4.61 9.74
C ARG A 101 11.83 3.76 9.74
N ASN A 102 10.84 4.19 10.52
CA ASN A 102 9.65 3.40 10.81
C ASN A 102 8.51 3.59 9.78
N LEU A 103 8.49 4.69 9.03
CA LEU A 103 7.53 4.92 7.95
C LEU A 103 8.23 4.82 6.59
N VAL A 104 7.80 3.89 5.74
CA VAL A 104 8.42 3.70 4.42
C VAL A 104 7.39 3.88 3.32
N PHE A 105 7.71 4.73 2.35
CA PHE A 105 6.97 4.90 1.11
C PHE A 105 7.70 4.20 -0.03
N VAL A 106 7.04 3.25 -0.66
CA VAL A 106 7.48 2.64 -1.91
C VAL A 106 6.85 3.42 -3.05
N ASP A 107 7.65 4.30 -3.67
CA ASP A 107 7.25 5.02 -4.87
C ASP A 107 7.54 4.14 -6.10
N THR A 108 6.58 4.08 -7.01
CA THR A 108 6.63 3.17 -8.16
C THR A 108 6.61 3.95 -9.48
N PRO A 109 7.29 3.46 -10.53
CA PRO A 109 7.14 4.03 -11.86
C PRO A 109 5.67 3.93 -12.31
N GLY A 110 5.19 4.96 -13.02
CA GLY A 110 3.81 4.94 -13.53
C GLY A 110 3.63 3.90 -14.64
N TYR A 111 2.49 3.22 -14.64
CA TYR A 111 2.26 2.13 -15.59
C TYR A 111 2.15 2.61 -17.04
N GLY A 112 1.63 3.81 -17.33
CA GLY A 112 1.59 4.36 -18.69
C GLY A 112 2.90 4.98 -19.21
N SER A 113 4.03 4.83 -18.50
CA SER A 113 5.31 5.51 -18.85
C SER A 113 6.15 4.72 -19.86
N VAL A 114 5.92 3.41 -19.97
CA VAL A 114 6.60 2.50 -20.89
C VAL A 114 5.55 1.98 -21.88
N ALA A 115 5.97 1.59 -23.09
CA ALA A 115 5.07 1.02 -24.09
C ALA A 115 4.29 -0.21 -23.57
N ASP A 116 4.76 -0.84 -22.50
CA ASP A 116 4.08 -1.94 -21.81
C ASP A 116 3.89 -1.65 -20.31
N ALA A 117 2.65 -1.35 -19.93
CA ALA A 117 2.21 -1.15 -18.55
C ALA A 117 2.40 -2.39 -17.67
N GLN A 118 2.41 -3.58 -18.27
CA GLN A 118 2.56 -4.85 -17.57
C GLN A 118 3.94 -4.97 -16.93
N VAL A 119 4.99 -4.47 -17.57
CA VAL A 119 6.38 -4.58 -17.06
C VAL A 119 6.54 -3.86 -15.73
N ASN A 120 6.03 -2.63 -15.63
CA ASN A 120 6.09 -1.85 -14.39
C ASN A 120 5.18 -2.44 -13.29
N PHE A 121 4.04 -3.01 -13.70
CA PHE A 121 3.16 -3.71 -12.78
C PHE A 121 3.82 -4.98 -12.21
N ASP A 122 4.43 -5.79 -13.07
CA ASP A 122 5.16 -7.00 -12.69
C ASP A 122 6.35 -6.68 -11.80
N LEU A 123 7.07 -5.58 -12.07
CA LEU A 123 8.15 -5.10 -11.19
C LEU A 123 7.65 -4.88 -9.75
N PHE A 124 6.52 -4.17 -9.60
CA PHE A 124 5.92 -3.93 -8.29
C PHE A 124 5.41 -5.22 -7.64
N MET A 125 4.71 -6.08 -8.40
CA MET A 125 4.18 -7.33 -7.87
C MET A 125 5.29 -8.32 -7.46
N ASN A 126 6.39 -8.35 -8.21
CA ASN A 126 7.58 -9.12 -7.87
C ASN A 126 8.22 -8.60 -6.59
N TYR A 127 8.36 -7.29 -6.43
CA TYR A 127 8.84 -6.69 -5.19
C TYR A 127 7.96 -7.10 -3.99
N VAL A 128 6.63 -6.96 -4.09
CA VAL A 128 5.71 -7.38 -3.02
C VAL A 128 5.83 -8.88 -2.73
N GLY A 129 5.89 -9.71 -3.77
CA GLY A 129 6.06 -11.17 -3.65
C GLY A 129 7.37 -11.56 -2.96
N GLN A 130 8.48 -10.90 -3.29
CA GLN A 130 9.78 -11.14 -2.66
C GLN A 130 9.73 -10.87 -1.15
N THR A 131 9.03 -9.83 -0.69
CA THR A 131 8.91 -9.58 0.77
C THR A 131 8.23 -10.74 1.50
N PHE A 132 7.24 -11.38 0.87
CA PHE A 132 6.55 -12.56 1.41
C PHE A 132 7.49 -13.77 1.43
N GLU A 133 8.20 -14.02 0.33
CA GLU A 133 9.16 -15.12 0.23
C GLU A 133 10.31 -14.99 1.22
N GLU A 134 10.92 -13.80 1.33
CA GLU A 134 11.98 -13.50 2.29
C GLU A 134 11.53 -13.80 3.71
N LYS A 135 10.32 -13.37 4.09
CA LYS A 135 9.79 -13.63 5.42
C LYS A 135 9.50 -15.12 5.63
N ASN A 136 8.94 -15.80 4.63
CA ASN A 136 8.67 -17.23 4.71
C ASN A 136 9.96 -18.05 4.85
N LYS A 137 11.04 -17.68 4.14
CA LYS A 137 12.37 -18.32 4.28
C LYS A 137 12.96 -18.16 5.68
N LYS A 138 12.71 -17.02 6.34
CA LYS A 138 13.15 -16.75 7.72
C LYS A 138 12.33 -17.52 8.77
N ILE A 139 11.15 -18.00 8.43
CA ILE A 139 10.38 -18.86 9.32
C ILE A 139 10.93 -20.28 9.15
N SER A 140 11.49 -20.85 10.22
CA SER A 140 12.11 -22.17 10.21
C SER A 140 11.17 -23.23 9.58
N PRO A 141 11.64 -24.00 8.58
CA PRO A 141 10.83 -25.07 7.99
C PRO A 141 10.62 -26.25 8.95
N PHE A 142 11.42 -26.33 10.03
CA PHE A 142 11.37 -27.40 11.03
C PHE A 142 10.50 -27.05 12.24
N THR A 143 9.93 -25.85 12.28
CA THR A 143 9.04 -25.41 13.36
C THR A 143 7.62 -25.36 12.83
N GLU A 144 6.75 -26.24 13.34
CA GLU A 144 5.31 -26.14 13.10
C GLU A 144 4.77 -24.91 13.84
N VAL A 145 4.86 -23.75 13.19
CA VAL A 145 4.31 -22.50 13.73
C VAL A 145 2.83 -22.43 13.39
N SER A 146 1.99 -22.36 14.42
CA SER A 146 0.55 -22.20 14.21
C SER A 146 0.21 -20.85 13.57
N ASN A 147 -0.91 -20.77 12.84
CA ASN A 147 -1.37 -19.50 12.26
C ASN A 147 -1.59 -18.41 13.33
N ASN A 148 -2.03 -18.79 14.53
CA ASN A 148 -2.24 -17.87 15.64
C ASN A 148 -0.92 -17.31 16.18
N GLU A 149 0.14 -18.11 16.21
CA GLU A 149 1.46 -17.68 16.65
C GLU A 149 2.12 -16.74 15.63
N LEU A 150 2.00 -17.06 14.34
CA LEU A 150 2.39 -16.13 13.26
C LEU A 150 1.63 -14.81 13.38
N MET A 151 0.32 -14.88 13.63
CA MET A 151 -0.50 -13.69 13.77
C MET A 151 0.00 -12.80 14.91
N ARG A 152 0.25 -13.37 16.09
CA ARG A 152 0.75 -12.63 17.25
C ARG A 152 2.14 -12.06 17.04
N SER A 153 3.02 -12.81 16.38
CA SER A 153 4.40 -12.38 16.11
C SER A 153 4.47 -11.25 15.09
N LEU A 154 3.66 -11.32 14.03
CA LEU A 154 3.79 -10.46 12.86
C LEU A 154 2.96 -9.17 12.92
N VAL A 155 1.85 -9.13 13.66
CA VAL A 155 0.98 -7.94 13.76
C VAL A 155 1.58 -6.82 14.62
N THR A 156 2.74 -7.07 15.20
CA THR A 156 3.42 -6.15 16.12
C THR A 156 3.92 -4.88 15.39
N GLY A 157 3.91 -3.76 16.10
CA GLY A 157 4.41 -2.47 15.58
C GLY A 157 5.93 -2.34 15.56
N VAL A 158 6.68 -3.40 15.87
CA VAL A 158 8.14 -3.38 16.04
C VAL A 158 8.92 -3.77 14.78
N GLY A 159 8.26 -3.82 13.62
CA GLY A 159 8.95 -4.12 12.35
C GLY A 159 9.21 -5.61 12.12
N ALA A 160 8.31 -6.49 12.58
CA ALA A 160 8.45 -7.93 12.42
C ALA A 160 8.43 -8.43 10.95
N HIS A 161 7.97 -7.60 10.02
CA HIS A 161 7.92 -7.88 8.58
C HIS A 161 8.17 -6.64 7.72
N ARG A 162 8.47 -6.87 6.43
CA ARG A 162 8.63 -5.83 5.40
C ARG A 162 7.49 -5.80 4.38
N PHE A 163 6.35 -6.42 4.69
CA PHE A 163 5.18 -6.43 3.82
C PHE A 163 4.65 -5.02 3.55
N ILE A 164 4.02 -4.82 2.39
CA ILE A 164 3.27 -3.60 2.11
C ILE A 164 1.95 -3.64 2.87
N ASP A 165 1.81 -2.74 3.83
CA ASP A 165 0.63 -2.65 4.69
C ASP A 165 -0.54 -1.99 3.98
N VAL A 166 -0.28 -0.92 3.23
CA VAL A 166 -1.28 -0.21 2.41
C VAL A 166 -0.70 0.07 1.04
N CYS A 167 -1.50 -0.18 0.00
CA CYS A 167 -1.21 0.24 -1.36
C CYS A 167 -2.24 1.28 -1.79
N PHE A 168 -1.83 2.54 -1.88
CA PHE A 168 -2.67 3.60 -2.43
C PHE A 168 -2.69 3.47 -3.96
N TYR A 169 -3.86 3.17 -4.51
CA TYR A 169 -4.06 3.08 -5.96
C TYR A 169 -4.64 4.40 -6.47
N LEU A 170 -3.83 5.21 -7.13
CA LEU A 170 -4.18 6.55 -7.59
C LEU A 170 -4.90 6.50 -8.94
N ILE A 171 -6.09 7.09 -8.99
CA ILE A 171 -6.97 7.17 -10.16
C ILE A 171 -7.22 8.65 -10.46
N VAL A 172 -7.20 9.03 -11.74
CA VAL A 172 -7.44 10.41 -12.17
C VAL A 172 -8.43 10.41 -13.34
N HIS A 173 -9.47 11.24 -13.26
CA HIS A 173 -10.58 11.42 -14.22
C HIS A 173 -11.46 10.20 -14.53
N ARG A 174 -10.89 9.01 -14.70
CA ARG A 174 -11.65 7.79 -15.05
C ARG A 174 -10.99 6.52 -14.53
N LEU A 175 -11.82 5.52 -14.24
CA LEU A 175 -11.37 4.15 -13.98
C LEU A 175 -11.13 3.42 -15.30
N LYS A 176 -9.92 2.90 -15.52
CA LYS A 176 -9.59 2.10 -16.71
C LYS A 176 -9.79 0.61 -16.40
N PRO A 177 -10.11 -0.24 -17.39
CA PRO A 177 -10.21 -1.69 -17.17
C PRO A 177 -8.94 -2.31 -16.60
N ILE A 178 -7.76 -1.82 -17.01
CA ILE A 178 -6.48 -2.27 -16.47
C ILE A 178 -6.34 -1.95 -14.97
N ASP A 179 -6.93 -0.86 -14.50
CA ASP A 179 -6.89 -0.50 -13.08
C ASP A 179 -7.65 -1.52 -12.23
N VAL A 180 -8.78 -2.02 -12.75
CA VAL A 180 -9.57 -3.07 -12.08
C VAL A 180 -8.77 -4.35 -11.91
N GLU A 181 -8.06 -4.77 -12.97
CA GLU A 181 -7.24 -5.99 -12.93
C GLU A 181 -6.01 -5.82 -12.03
N PHE A 182 -5.33 -4.68 -12.10
CA PHE A 182 -4.19 -4.40 -11.23
C PHE A 182 -4.61 -4.33 -9.76
N MET A 183 -5.70 -3.65 -9.42
CA MET A 183 -6.24 -3.65 -8.06
C MET A 183 -6.61 -5.06 -7.59
N ARG A 184 -7.20 -5.90 -8.47
CA ARG A 184 -7.53 -7.30 -8.16
C ARG A 184 -6.28 -8.08 -7.76
N LEU A 185 -5.23 -8.01 -8.58
CA LEU A 185 -3.98 -8.75 -8.36
C LEU A 185 -3.21 -8.24 -7.12
N ILE A 186 -3.16 -6.92 -6.90
CA ILE A 186 -2.49 -6.34 -5.72
C ILE A 186 -3.25 -6.72 -4.44
N SER A 187 -4.59 -6.76 -4.49
CA SER A 187 -5.43 -7.05 -3.31
C SER A 187 -5.14 -8.38 -2.62
N GLU A 188 -4.59 -9.35 -3.36
CA GLU A 188 -4.20 -10.64 -2.81
C GLU A 188 -3.04 -10.55 -1.81
N LYS A 189 -2.18 -9.55 -1.94
CA LYS A 189 -0.93 -9.43 -1.17
C LYS A 189 -0.83 -8.16 -0.33
N ALA A 190 -1.51 -7.08 -0.71
CA ALA A 190 -1.50 -5.80 0.02
C ALA A 190 -2.91 -5.22 0.17
N ASN A 191 -3.12 -4.34 1.14
CA ASN A 191 -4.41 -3.66 1.35
C ASN A 191 -4.56 -2.49 0.36
N VAL A 192 -5.32 -2.69 -0.71
CA VAL A 192 -5.53 -1.69 -1.76
C VAL A 192 -6.53 -0.63 -1.27
N VAL A 193 -6.13 0.63 -1.31
CA VAL A 193 -6.99 1.79 -1.00
C VAL A 193 -7.06 2.66 -2.25
N PRO A 194 -8.20 2.71 -2.95
CA PRO A 194 -8.34 3.58 -4.11
C PRO A 194 -8.40 5.05 -3.66
N VAL A 195 -7.68 5.91 -4.40
CA VAL A 195 -7.62 7.35 -4.16
C VAL A 195 -7.83 8.06 -5.49
N ILE A 196 -8.79 8.97 -5.54
CA ILE A 196 -9.00 9.88 -6.66
C ILE A 196 -8.09 11.08 -6.45
N CYS A 197 -7.14 11.29 -7.35
CA CYS A 197 -6.18 12.39 -7.29
C CYS A 197 -6.57 13.54 -8.22
N LYS A 198 -5.91 14.69 -8.03
CA LYS A 198 -6.12 15.92 -8.81
C LYS A 198 -7.59 16.33 -8.82
N VAL A 199 -8.26 16.21 -7.67
CA VAL A 199 -9.69 16.57 -7.57
C VAL A 199 -9.93 18.05 -7.83
N ASP A 200 -8.91 18.90 -7.64
CA ASP A 200 -8.90 20.32 -8.03
C ASP A 200 -9.12 20.58 -9.53
N THR A 201 -8.91 19.56 -10.37
CA THR A 201 -9.13 19.64 -11.83
C THR A 201 -10.49 19.09 -12.28
N GLN A 202 -11.33 18.67 -11.35
CA GLN A 202 -12.63 18.06 -11.60
C GLN A 202 -13.71 18.81 -10.83
N SER A 203 -14.93 18.86 -11.34
CA SER A 203 -16.07 19.37 -10.57
C SER A 203 -16.44 18.40 -9.44
N GLU A 204 -17.09 18.91 -8.39
CA GLU A 204 -17.56 18.08 -7.27
C GLU A 204 -18.47 16.94 -7.74
N GLN A 205 -19.35 17.22 -8.71
CA GLN A 205 -20.24 16.21 -9.29
C GLN A 205 -19.47 15.12 -10.05
N GLU A 206 -18.45 15.48 -10.84
CA GLU A 206 -17.61 14.49 -11.52
C GLU A 206 -16.88 13.58 -10.52
N VAL A 207 -16.41 14.12 -9.39
CA VAL A 207 -15.78 13.32 -8.33
C VAL A 207 -16.79 12.37 -7.68
N ILE A 208 -18.01 12.83 -7.39
CA ILE A 208 -19.09 11.99 -6.84
C ILE A 208 -19.43 10.86 -7.82
N ASP A 209 -19.66 11.19 -9.09
CA ASP A 209 -20.00 10.22 -10.12
C ASP A 209 -18.87 9.19 -10.30
N LEU A 210 -17.62 9.64 -10.27
CA LEU A 210 -16.45 8.76 -10.34
C LEU A 210 -16.33 7.85 -9.11
N LYS A 211 -16.57 8.34 -7.89
CA LYS A 211 -16.59 7.51 -6.67
C LYS A 211 -17.63 6.40 -6.78
N VAL A 212 -18.85 6.75 -7.18
CA VAL A 212 -19.95 5.79 -7.35
C VAL A 212 -19.61 4.77 -8.44
N HIS A 213 -19.10 5.24 -9.59
CA HIS A 213 -18.70 4.37 -10.69
C HIS A 213 -17.62 3.37 -10.28
N ILE A 214 -16.55 3.84 -9.61
CA ILE A 214 -15.47 2.98 -9.12
C ILE A 214 -16.02 1.90 -8.20
N LEU A 215 -16.83 2.27 -7.20
CA LEU A 215 -17.35 1.31 -6.24
C LEU A 215 -18.28 0.27 -6.88
N LYS A 216 -19.17 0.69 -7.78
CA LYS A 216 -20.08 -0.23 -8.50
C LYS A 216 -19.28 -1.20 -9.38
N THR A 217 -18.34 -0.70 -10.17
CA THR A 217 -17.52 -1.54 -11.04
C THR A 217 -16.65 -2.53 -10.24
N LEU A 218 -16.02 -2.09 -9.16
CA LEU A 218 -15.21 -3.00 -8.32
C LEU A 218 -16.06 -4.07 -7.63
N LYS A 219 -17.27 -3.71 -7.19
CA LYS A 219 -18.24 -4.66 -6.61
C LYS A 219 -18.68 -5.70 -7.64
N GLU A 220 -19.09 -5.26 -8.83
CA GLU A 220 -19.53 -6.13 -9.94
C GLU A 220 -18.42 -7.09 -10.40
N GLN A 221 -17.18 -6.61 -10.42
CA GLN A 221 -16.01 -7.39 -10.81
C GLN A 221 -15.41 -8.21 -9.65
N GLY A 222 -15.99 -8.16 -8.45
CA GLY A 222 -15.52 -8.92 -7.29
C GLY A 222 -14.12 -8.54 -6.80
N VAL A 223 -13.68 -7.30 -7.01
CA VAL A 223 -12.39 -6.80 -6.53
C VAL A 223 -12.48 -6.46 -5.05
N SER A 224 -11.54 -6.93 -4.23
CA SER A 224 -11.54 -6.67 -2.79
C SER A 224 -10.60 -5.52 -2.44
N ILE A 225 -11.14 -4.32 -2.22
CA ILE A 225 -10.39 -3.20 -1.66
C ILE A 225 -10.45 -3.20 -0.13
N TYR A 226 -9.56 -2.44 0.51
CA TYR A 226 -9.59 -2.21 1.95
C TYR A 226 -10.61 -1.13 2.29
N THR A 227 -11.71 -1.53 2.93
CA THR A 227 -12.89 -0.67 3.14
C THR A 227 -12.97 -0.06 4.54
N PHE A 228 -11.91 -0.11 5.34
CA PHE A 228 -11.86 0.45 6.70
C PHE A 228 -13.04 0.02 7.60
N ARG A 229 -13.41 -1.27 7.53
CA ARG A 229 -14.56 -1.89 8.24
C ARG A 229 -15.95 -1.41 7.78
N THR A 230 -16.03 -0.86 6.57
CA THR A 230 -17.29 -0.52 5.90
C THR A 230 -17.59 -1.56 4.82
N ASP A 231 -18.86 -1.83 4.53
CA ASP A 231 -19.27 -2.68 3.42
C ASP A 231 -19.41 -1.87 2.10
N TYR A 232 -19.32 -2.55 0.96
CA TYR A 232 -19.43 -1.91 -0.36
C TYR A 232 -20.76 -1.16 -0.54
N ASP A 233 -21.87 -1.72 -0.07
CA ASP A 233 -23.18 -1.10 -0.21
C ASP A 233 -23.26 0.21 0.56
N ARG A 234 -22.76 0.24 1.79
CA ARG A 234 -22.65 1.47 2.55
C ARG A 234 -21.70 2.48 1.91
N LEU A 235 -20.55 2.07 1.37
CA LEU A 235 -19.65 2.98 0.65
C LEU A 235 -20.32 3.59 -0.59
N ILE A 236 -21.10 2.80 -1.34
CA ILE A 236 -21.86 3.30 -2.50
C ILE A 236 -22.89 4.34 -2.06
N ASN A 237 -23.67 4.05 -1.02
CA ASN A 237 -24.64 5.01 -0.49
C ASN A 237 -23.97 6.30 0.02
N MET A 238 -22.80 6.18 0.65
CA MET A 238 -22.01 7.34 1.10
C MET A 238 -21.53 8.16 -0.09
N ALA A 239 -21.04 7.51 -1.16
CA ALA A 239 -20.63 8.20 -2.38
C ALA A 239 -21.81 8.91 -3.06
N GLU A 240 -22.97 8.26 -3.20
CA GLU A 240 -24.18 8.85 -3.82
C GLU A 240 -24.73 10.04 -3.03
N THR A 241 -24.52 10.08 -1.72
CA THR A 241 -24.95 11.19 -0.84
C THR A 241 -23.87 12.25 -0.60
N GLY A 242 -22.69 12.11 -1.22
CA GLY A 242 -21.56 13.01 -1.02
C GLY A 242 -20.94 12.93 0.39
N GLN A 243 -21.25 11.89 1.16
CA GLN A 243 -20.73 11.70 2.50
C GLN A 243 -19.28 11.19 2.46
N ALA A 244 -18.34 11.99 2.98
CA ALA A 244 -16.97 11.55 3.23
C ALA A 244 -16.91 10.50 4.35
N GLY A 245 -15.93 9.60 4.32
CA GLY A 245 -15.73 8.62 5.39
C GLY A 245 -15.13 7.27 4.97
N GLY A 246 -14.91 7.04 3.68
CA GLY A 246 -14.35 5.80 3.18
C GLY A 246 -13.87 5.90 1.74
N PRO A 247 -13.23 4.83 1.23
CA PRO A 247 -12.68 4.80 -0.11
C PRO A 247 -13.79 4.77 -1.19
N PRO A 248 -13.53 5.30 -2.40
CA PRO A 248 -12.31 6.00 -2.80
C PRO A 248 -12.16 7.38 -2.15
N PHE A 249 -10.95 7.72 -1.72
CA PHE A 249 -10.67 9.02 -1.11
C PHE A 249 -10.36 10.08 -2.16
N ALA A 250 -10.93 11.27 -2.04
CA ALA A 250 -10.70 12.41 -2.93
C ALA A 250 -9.55 13.28 -2.39
N VAL A 251 -8.43 13.39 -3.13
CA VAL A 251 -7.22 14.10 -2.69
C VAL A 251 -6.73 15.08 -3.75
N SER A 252 -6.35 16.28 -3.29
CA SER A 252 -5.64 17.27 -4.09
C SER A 252 -4.23 17.50 -3.54
N ASN A 253 -3.26 17.51 -4.45
CA ASN A 253 -1.86 17.81 -4.17
C ASN A 253 -1.53 19.30 -4.44
N ALA A 254 -2.50 20.11 -4.87
CA ALA A 254 -2.27 21.52 -5.15
C ALA A 254 -1.98 22.28 -3.84
N PRO A 255 -0.91 23.10 -3.78
CA PRO A 255 -0.70 24.00 -2.67
C PRO A 255 -1.88 24.98 -2.60
N GLN A 256 -2.34 25.29 -1.39
CA GLN A 256 -3.44 26.23 -1.20
C GLN A 256 -3.04 27.58 -1.79
N LYS A 257 -3.66 28.01 -2.89
CA LYS A 257 -3.57 29.41 -3.31
C LYS A 257 -4.27 30.24 -2.23
N PRO A 258 -3.62 31.27 -1.64
CA PRO A 258 -4.31 32.19 -0.75
C PRO A 258 -5.49 32.81 -1.51
N ALA A 259 -6.62 32.97 -0.84
CA ALA A 259 -7.83 33.54 -1.43
C ALA A 259 -7.50 34.89 -2.09
N SER A 260 -7.43 34.93 -3.41
CA SER A 260 -7.35 36.17 -4.17
C SER A 260 -8.67 36.92 -4.05
N GLU A 261 -8.62 38.25 -3.91
CA GLU A 261 -9.82 39.11 -3.83
C GLU A 261 -10.58 39.23 -5.17
N ASP A 262 -10.09 38.59 -6.24
CA ASP A 262 -10.68 38.60 -7.56
C ASP A 262 -11.87 37.63 -7.67
N LYS A 263 -13.05 38.21 -7.81
CA LYS A 263 -14.35 37.51 -7.90
C LYS A 263 -14.55 36.65 -9.16
N ASP A 264 -13.58 36.62 -10.07
CA ASP A 264 -13.67 35.91 -11.37
C ASP A 264 -12.77 34.67 -11.47
N ASP A 265 -11.88 34.42 -10.50
CA ASP A 265 -11.05 33.21 -10.42
C ASP A 265 -11.66 32.19 -9.44
N SER A 266 -12.95 31.89 -9.62
CA SER A 266 -13.66 30.91 -8.79
C SER A 266 -13.24 29.48 -9.15
N ILE A 267 -12.01 29.08 -8.83
CA ILE A 267 -11.73 27.66 -8.62
C ILE A 267 -12.37 27.30 -7.27
N LEU A 268 -13.53 26.67 -7.37
CA LEU A 268 -14.50 26.28 -6.34
C LEU A 268 -13.98 25.23 -5.32
N PHE A 269 -12.69 25.15 -5.04
CA PHE A 269 -12.17 24.11 -4.15
C PHE A 269 -11.95 24.62 -2.74
N THR A 270 -12.97 24.39 -1.90
CA THR A 270 -12.87 24.60 -0.45
C THR A 270 -12.03 23.48 0.20
N PRO A 271 -11.33 23.75 1.32
CA PRO A 271 -10.56 22.75 2.08
C PRO A 271 -11.36 21.52 2.54
N ALA A 272 -12.70 21.60 2.49
CA ALA A 272 -13.60 20.51 2.86
C ALA A 272 -13.60 19.33 1.87
N SER A 273 -13.09 19.54 0.65
CA SER A 273 -13.05 18.53 -0.42
C SER A 273 -11.81 17.62 -0.40
N ASN A 274 -10.75 18.02 0.33
CA ASN A 274 -9.52 17.22 0.42
C ASN A 274 -9.61 16.23 1.59
N GLU A 275 -9.77 14.96 1.27
CA GLU A 275 -9.93 13.88 2.25
C GLU A 275 -8.58 13.31 2.75
N LEU A 276 -7.45 13.91 2.36
CA LEU A 276 -6.12 13.49 2.80
C LEU A 276 -5.94 13.47 4.34
N PRO A 277 -6.40 14.47 5.12
CA PRO A 277 -6.33 14.41 6.58
C PRO A 277 -7.12 13.23 7.16
N LEU A 278 -8.29 12.93 6.60
CA LEU A 278 -9.11 11.79 7.00
C LEU A 278 -8.41 10.47 6.68
N LEU A 279 -7.84 10.35 5.47
CA LEU A 279 -7.10 9.17 5.04
C LEU A 279 -5.92 8.88 5.99
N ARG A 280 -5.17 9.91 6.36
CA ARG A 280 -4.07 9.78 7.34
C ARG A 280 -4.55 9.33 8.69
N LYS A 281 -5.56 10.00 9.24
CA LYS A 281 -6.15 9.63 10.53
C LYS A 281 -6.61 8.16 10.54
N LEU A 282 -7.19 7.69 9.45
CA LEU A 282 -7.61 6.29 9.32
C LEU A 282 -6.40 5.34 9.26
N VAL A 283 -5.40 5.64 8.42
CA VAL A 283 -4.25 4.76 8.18
C VAL A 283 -3.26 4.73 9.34
N LEU A 284 -2.95 5.89 9.92
CA LEU A 284 -1.87 6.06 10.89
C LEU A 284 -2.35 5.96 12.35
N GLU A 285 -3.59 6.39 12.64
CA GLU A 285 -4.09 6.43 14.03
C GLU A 285 -5.16 5.38 14.29
N THR A 286 -6.23 5.37 13.49
CA THR A 286 -7.48 4.68 13.88
C THR A 286 -7.49 3.20 13.50
N GLN A 287 -6.96 2.84 12.33
CA GLN A 287 -7.09 1.49 11.76
C GLN A 287 -5.75 0.77 11.61
N ILE A 288 -4.66 1.31 12.15
CA ILE A 288 -3.30 0.77 11.96
C ILE A 288 -3.18 -0.71 12.37
N THR A 289 -3.73 -1.08 13.53
CA THR A 289 -3.75 -2.47 14.00
C THR A 289 -4.53 -3.37 13.05
N ASN A 290 -5.65 -2.89 12.53
CA ASN A 290 -6.47 -3.66 11.59
C ASN A 290 -5.76 -3.83 10.26
N ILE A 291 -5.16 -2.77 9.72
CA ILE A 291 -4.35 -2.82 8.51
C ILE A 291 -3.30 -3.92 8.63
N ARG A 292 -2.48 -3.90 9.70
CA ARG A 292 -1.48 -4.95 9.99
C ARG A 292 -2.08 -6.33 10.07
N GLN A 293 -3.21 -6.49 10.78
CA GLN A 293 -3.88 -7.78 10.87
C GLN A 293 -4.30 -8.32 9.50
N PHE A 294 -4.86 -7.46 8.63
CA PHE A 294 -5.24 -7.85 7.28
C PHE A 294 -4.01 -8.18 6.41
N THR A 295 -2.92 -7.41 6.53
CA THR A 295 -1.64 -7.70 5.84
C THR A 295 -1.11 -9.07 6.24
N VAL A 296 -1.02 -9.35 7.54
CA VAL A 296 -0.53 -10.64 8.06
C VAL A 296 -1.46 -11.79 7.67
N LYS A 297 -2.78 -11.58 7.69
CA LYS A 297 -3.74 -12.58 7.22
C LYS A 297 -3.52 -12.93 5.74
N LYS A 298 -3.23 -11.94 4.89
CA LYS A 298 -2.88 -12.17 3.47
C LYS A 298 -1.61 -13.01 3.35
N PHE A 299 -0.58 -12.71 4.13
CA PHE A 299 0.64 -13.51 4.18
C PHE A 299 0.37 -14.95 4.63
N ILE A 300 -0.40 -15.17 5.71
CA ILE A 300 -0.75 -16.51 6.19
C ILE A 300 -1.51 -17.30 5.13
N ASN A 301 -2.49 -16.69 4.48
CA ASN A 301 -3.24 -17.31 3.39
C ASN A 301 -2.35 -17.67 2.20
N TRP A 302 -1.46 -16.75 1.80
CA TRP A 302 -0.48 -16.98 0.74
C TRP A 302 0.47 -18.14 1.11
N ARG A 303 1.00 -18.16 2.34
CA ARG A 303 1.88 -19.21 2.85
C ARG A 303 1.19 -20.57 2.84
N GLY A 304 -0.07 -20.63 3.27
CA GLY A 304 -0.86 -21.86 3.26
C GLY A 304 -1.02 -22.44 1.85
N LYS A 305 -1.33 -21.59 0.85
CA LYS A 305 -1.39 -22.00 -0.56
C LYS A 305 -0.02 -22.49 -1.06
N HIS A 306 1.05 -21.78 -0.73
CA HIS A 306 2.41 -22.11 -1.17
C HIS A 306 2.90 -23.46 -0.59
N LEU A 307 2.65 -23.72 0.69
CA LEU A 307 2.97 -25.00 1.32
C LEU A 307 2.17 -26.16 0.71
N ALA A 308 0.88 -25.94 0.43
CA ALA A 308 0.05 -26.96 -0.23
C ALA A 308 0.56 -27.31 -1.63
N GLN A 309 0.96 -26.31 -2.42
CA GLN A 309 1.57 -26.53 -3.74
C GLN A 309 2.88 -27.31 -3.65
N GLN A 310 3.73 -27.00 -2.67
CA GLN A 310 4.99 -27.71 -2.45
C GLN A 310 4.77 -29.19 -2.08
N GLN A 311 3.78 -29.48 -1.23
CA GLN A 311 3.40 -30.85 -0.87
C GLN A 311 2.87 -31.63 -2.08
N GLN A 312 2.03 -31.01 -2.91
CA GLN A 312 1.53 -31.63 -4.15
C GLN A 312 2.67 -31.97 -5.11
N PHE A 313 3.64 -31.07 -5.27
CA PHE A 313 4.79 -31.30 -6.14
C PHE A 313 5.68 -32.45 -5.63
N GLN A 314 5.90 -32.53 -4.31
CA GLN A 314 6.63 -33.64 -3.70
C GLN A 314 5.91 -34.99 -3.86
N GLN A 315 4.59 -35.01 -3.71
CA GLN A 315 3.78 -36.22 -3.92
C GLN A 315 3.81 -36.69 -5.39
N GLN A 316 3.73 -35.76 -6.35
CA GLN A 316 3.85 -36.09 -7.77
C GLN A 316 5.23 -36.66 -8.12
N GLN A 317 6.32 -36.11 -7.56
CA GLN A 317 7.66 -36.66 -7.76
C GLN A 317 7.81 -38.07 -7.16
N GLN A 318 7.25 -38.33 -5.98
CA GLN A 318 7.28 -39.66 -5.37
C GLN A 318 6.48 -40.68 -6.19
N GLN A 319 5.33 -40.30 -6.75
CA GLN A 319 4.53 -41.17 -7.62
C GLN A 319 5.23 -41.46 -8.96
N GLN A 320 5.91 -40.47 -9.55
CA GLN A 320 6.69 -40.68 -10.78
C GLN A 320 7.89 -41.61 -10.56
N GLN A 321 8.53 -41.55 -9.39
CA GLN A 321 9.63 -42.47 -9.05
C GLN A 321 9.13 -43.91 -8.79
N GLN A 322 7.89 -44.09 -8.33
CA GLN A 322 7.29 -45.43 -8.16
C GLN A 322 6.83 -46.07 -9.47
N HIS A 323 6.59 -45.28 -10.53
CA HIS A 323 6.12 -45.76 -11.83
C HIS A 323 7.23 -46.02 -12.87
N VAL A 324 8.51 -45.98 -12.49
CA VAL A 324 9.58 -46.42 -13.40
C VAL A 324 9.41 -47.94 -13.65
N PRO A 325 9.11 -48.39 -14.88
CA PRO A 325 8.98 -49.81 -15.17
C PRO A 325 10.32 -50.48 -14.87
N GLN A 326 10.29 -51.58 -14.11
CA GLN A 326 11.41 -52.50 -13.97
C GLN A 326 12.07 -52.71 -15.35
N PRO A 327 13.37 -52.41 -15.51
CA PRO A 327 14.01 -52.56 -16.81
C PRO A 327 13.96 -54.03 -17.23
N TYR A 328 13.76 -54.23 -18.54
CA TYR A 328 13.61 -55.46 -19.33
C TYR A 328 14.67 -56.59 -19.13
N TYR A 329 15.41 -56.62 -18.02
CA TYR A 329 16.47 -57.60 -17.74
C TYR A 329 15.96 -58.98 -17.31
N GLN A 330 14.69 -59.13 -16.92
CA GLN A 330 14.14 -60.45 -16.56
C GLN A 330 13.65 -61.28 -17.76
N GLN A 331 13.39 -60.69 -18.93
CA GLN A 331 12.92 -61.43 -20.11
C GLN A 331 14.07 -62.01 -20.95
N GLN A 332 15.26 -61.40 -20.93
CA GLN A 332 16.43 -61.93 -21.66
C GLN A 332 17.07 -63.15 -20.98
N GLN A 333 17.00 -63.27 -19.65
CA GLN A 333 17.55 -64.45 -18.96
C GLN A 333 16.72 -65.72 -19.22
N GLN A 334 15.39 -65.63 -19.38
CA GLN A 334 14.58 -66.80 -19.71
C GLN A 334 14.81 -67.31 -21.15
N HIS A 335 15.07 -66.43 -22.11
CA HIS A 335 15.44 -66.85 -23.47
C HIS A 335 16.87 -67.39 -23.57
N GLN A 336 17.78 -66.95 -22.70
CA GLN A 336 19.15 -67.47 -22.67
C GLN A 336 19.23 -68.85 -21.98
N TYR A 337 18.39 -69.15 -20.99
CA TYR A 337 18.33 -70.49 -20.38
C TYR A 337 17.68 -71.55 -21.29
N GLN A 338 16.78 -71.18 -22.20
CA GLN A 338 16.15 -72.12 -23.13
C GLN A 338 17.02 -72.49 -24.35
N GLN A 339 18.11 -71.76 -24.63
CA GLN A 339 19.04 -72.10 -25.70
C GLN A 339 20.24 -72.98 -25.26
N VAL A 340 20.40 -73.23 -23.96
CA VAL A 340 21.52 -74.03 -23.42
C VAL A 340 21.13 -75.51 -23.19
N VAL A 341 19.88 -75.91 -23.49
CA VAL A 341 19.37 -77.28 -23.29
C VAL A 341 18.94 -77.96 -24.61
N ARG A 342 19.68 -77.75 -25.70
CA ARG A 342 19.53 -78.54 -26.93
C ARG A 342 20.85 -79.07 -27.45
#